data_AF-A0A4D4KIT7-F1
#
_entry.id   AF-A0A4D4KIT7-F1
#
_cell.length_a   1.000
_cell.length_b   1.000
_cell.length_c   1.000
_cell.angle_alpha   90.00
_cell.angle_beta   90.00
_cell.angle_gamma   90.00
#
_symmetry.space_group_name_H-M   'P 1'
#
loop_
_entity.id
_entity.type
_entity.pdbx_description
1 polymer ?
#
loop_
_entity_poly.entity_id
_entity_poly.type
_entity_poly.pdbx_seq_one_letter_code
_entity_poly.pdbx_strand_id
1 'polypeptide(L)' 'MSGTLAGWLQVLALVAALALSYRPLGDYIARVLTTPRHLRAERLVHRLAGVDGDADQRWSAYLRGVLAF' A
#
# COMPACT_ATOMS: atom_id res chain seq x y z
N MET A 1 11.90 9.11 38.85
CA MET A 1 11.39 10.24 38.02
C MET A 1 11.95 10.24 36.58
N SER A 2 12.60 9.16 36.14
CA SER A 2 13.17 9.03 34.77
C SER A 2 12.30 8.18 33.83
N GLY A 3 11.55 7.20 34.36
CA GLY A 3 10.73 6.30 33.54
C GLY A 3 9.59 7.00 32.78
N THR A 4 8.92 7.97 33.41
CA THR A 4 7.85 8.73 32.76
C THR A 4 8.37 9.60 31.61
N LEU A 5 9.55 10.21 31.80
CA LEU A 5 10.18 11.06 30.79
C LEU A 5 10.69 10.22 29.60
N ALA A 6 11.25 9.04 29.87
CA ALA A 6 11.61 8.07 28.84
C ALA A 6 10.39 7.57 28.04
N GLY A 7 9.28 7.28 28.72
CA GLY A 7 8.03 6.89 28.07
C GLY A 7 7.48 7.98 27.13
N TRP A 8 7.48 9.24 27.57
CA TRP A 8 7.05 10.36 26.74
C TRP A 8 7.96 10.57 25.53
N LEU A 9 9.29 10.47 25.70
CA LEU A 9 10.23 10.56 24.59
C LEU A 9 10.02 9.44 23.56
N GLN A 10 9.71 8.22 24.01
CA GLN A 10 9.43 7.10 23.11
C GLN A 10 8.15 7.31 22.31
N VAL A 11 7.08 7.80 22.95
CA VAL A 11 5.84 8.15 22.24
C VAL A 11 6.09 9.25 21.21
N LEU A 12 6.83 10.29 21.58
CA LEU A 12 7.18 11.38 20.67
C LEU A 12 8.01 10.89 19.48
N ALA A 13 8.99 10.02 19.72
CA ALA A 13 9.79 9.42 18.66
C ALA A 13 8.94 8.57 17.70
N LEU A 14 7.99 7.79 18.24
CA LEU A 14 7.11 6.93 17.46
C LEU A 14 6.13 7.74 16.60
N VAL A 15 5.54 8.80 17.18
CA VAL A 15 4.66 9.73 16.46
C VAL A 15 5.45 10.49 15.40
N ALA A 16 6.67 10.94 15.69
CA ALA A 16 7.52 11.62 14.73
C ALA A 16 7.91 10.70 13.56
N ALA A 17 8.28 9.45 13.84
CA ALA A 17 8.59 8.46 12.82
C ALA A 17 7.36 8.18 11.93
N LEU A 18 6.17 8.07 12.52
CA LEU A 18 4.92 7.90 11.79
C LEU A 18 4.60 9.14 10.94
N ALA A 19 4.74 10.35 11.50
CA ALA A 19 4.49 11.61 10.82
C ALA A 19 5.44 11.82 9.62
N LEU A 20 6.69 11.38 9.73
CA LEU A 20 7.66 11.44 8.64
C LEU A 20 7.41 10.36 7.58
N SER A 21 6.87 9.21 7.97
CA SER A 21 6.68 8.07 7.07
C SER A 21 5.31 8.09 6.36
N TYR A 22 4.24 8.57 7.01
CA TYR A 22 2.88 8.46 6.45
C TYR A 22 2.74 9.21 5.13
N ARG A 23 3.39 10.37 5.00
CA ARG A 23 3.28 11.22 3.81
C ARG A 23 4.00 10.62 2.60
N PRO A 24 5.31 10.29 2.64
CA PRO A 24 5.98 9.69 1.50
C PRO A 24 5.42 8.31 1.15
N LEU A 25 5.04 7.51 2.15
CA LEU A 25 4.52 6.16 1.93
C LEU A 25 3.08 6.22 1.39
N GLY A 26 2.25 7.11 1.92
CA GLY A 26 0.90 7.38 1.42
C GLY A 26 0.92 7.94 0.00
N ASP A 27 1.79 8.93 -0.27
CA ASP A 27 1.95 9.49 -1.62
C ASP A 27 2.49 8.45 -2.61
N TYR A 28 3.34 7.53 -2.15
CA TYR A 28 3.81 6.42 -2.98
C TYR A 28 2.69 5.43 -3.30
N ILE A 29 1.91 5.00 -2.30
CA ILE A 29 0.75 4.12 -2.49
C ILE A 29 -0.27 4.78 -3.42
N ALA A 30 -0.58 6.07 -3.20
CA ALA A 30 -1.48 6.84 -4.05
C ALA A 30 -0.96 6.88 -5.48
N ARG A 31 0.33 7.19 -5.70
CA ARG A 31 0.94 7.15 -7.03
C ARG A 31 0.85 5.77 -7.66
N VAL A 32 1.17 4.69 -6.96
CA VAL A 32 1.11 3.33 -7.52
C VAL A 32 -0.32 2.95 -7.91
N LEU A 33 -1.31 3.23 -7.06
CA LEU A 33 -2.70 2.88 -7.32
C LEU A 33 -3.38 3.76 -8.39
N THR A 34 -2.97 5.02 -8.52
CA THR A 34 -3.62 5.99 -9.44
C THR A 34 -2.86 6.20 -10.74
N THR A 35 -1.61 5.77 -10.84
CA THR A 35 -0.81 5.98 -12.05
C THR A 35 -1.35 5.12 -13.20
N PRO A 36 -1.78 5.71 -14.32
CA PRO A 36 -2.30 4.98 -15.49
C PRO A 36 -1.17 4.29 -16.30
N ARG A 37 0.04 4.22 -15.74
CA ARG A 37 1.27 3.88 -16.46
C ARG A 37 1.68 2.46 -16.12
N HIS A 38 1.03 1.49 -16.75
CA HIS A 38 1.43 0.09 -16.66
C HIS A 38 2.84 -0.09 -17.23
N LEU A 39 3.79 -0.43 -16.35
CA LEU A 39 5.15 -0.77 -16.73
C LEU A 39 5.09 -1.96 -17.71
N ARG A 40 5.94 -1.96 -18.74
CA ARG A 40 5.94 -3.04 -19.75
C ARG A 40 6.15 -4.43 -19.13
N ALA A 41 6.93 -4.50 -18.04
CA ALA A 41 7.12 -5.73 -17.27
C ALA A 41 5.84 -6.19 -16.56
N GLU A 42 5.07 -5.26 -16.02
CA GLU A 42 3.80 -5.53 -15.32
C GLU A 42 2.76 -6.10 -16.28
N ARG A 43 2.61 -5.48 -17.47
CA ARG A 43 1.79 -6.04 -18.55
C ARG A 43 2.27 -7.41 -19.03
N LEU A 44 3.58 -7.66 -19.04
CA LEU A 44 4.12 -8.97 -19.41
C LEU A 44 3.74 -10.04 -18.38
N VAL A 45 3.86 -9.73 -17.08
CA VAL A 45 3.47 -10.61 -15.98
C VAL A 45 1.97 -10.86 -15.99
N HIS A 46 1.15 -9.82 -16.15
CA HIS A 46 -0.30 -9.92 -16.31
C HIS A 46 -0.69 -10.82 -17.48
N ARG A 47 -0.07 -10.62 -18.65
CA ARG A 47 -0.32 -11.44 -19.84
C ARG A 47 0.15 -12.88 -19.68
N LEU A 48 1.27 -13.12 -19.00
CA LEU A 48 1.77 -14.48 -18.69
C LEU A 48 0.89 -15.20 -17.66
N ALA A 49 0.32 -14.46 -16.71
CA ALA A 49 -0.61 -14.98 -15.70
C ALA A 49 -2.06 -15.09 -16.21
N GLY A 50 -2.36 -14.59 -17.42
CA GLY A 50 -3.72 -14.52 -17.95
C GLY A 50 -4.64 -13.55 -17.21
N VAL A 51 -4.06 -12.62 -16.43
CA VAL A 51 -4.78 -11.60 -15.67
C VAL A 51 -4.89 -10.36 -16.53
N ASP A 52 -6.11 -9.93 -16.83
CA ASP A 52 -6.36 -8.70 -17.56
C ASP A 52 -6.34 -7.51 -16.58
N GLY A 53 -5.28 -6.71 -16.62
CA GLY A 53 -5.05 -5.61 -15.67
C GLY A 53 -6.00 -4.42 -15.85
N ASP A 54 -6.62 -4.30 -17.03
CA ASP A 54 -7.63 -3.27 -17.37
C ASP A 54 -9.07 -3.76 -17.16
N ALA A 55 -9.28 -5.03 -16.80
CA ALA A 55 -10.60 -5.53 -16.51
C ALA A 55 -11.05 -4.99 -15.15
N ASP A 56 -12.02 -4.06 -15.16
CA ASP A 56 -12.75 -3.65 -13.96
C ASP A 56 -13.23 -4.90 -13.22
N GLN A 57 -12.57 -5.24 -12.12
CA GLN A 57 -12.99 -6.38 -11.31
C GLN A 57 -14.36 -6.04 -10.73
N ARG A 58 -15.40 -6.69 -11.25
CA ARG A 58 -16.73 -6.66 -10.64
C ARG A 58 -16.55 -7.06 -9.17
N TRP A 59 -17.16 -6.31 -8.26
CA TRP A 59 -17.00 -6.49 -6.81
C TRP A 59 -17.14 -7.97 -6.34
N SER A 60 -18.00 -8.74 -7.01
CA SER A 60 -18.23 -10.16 -6.74
C SER A 60 -17.06 -11.06 -7.13
N ALA A 61 -16.28 -10.69 -8.15
CA ALA A 61 -15.04 -11.36 -8.50
C ALA A 61 -13.94 -11.05 -7.48
N TYR A 62 -13.80 -9.79 -7.05
CA TYR A 62 -12.86 -9.38 -6.00
C TYR A 62 -13.14 -10.11 -4.68
N LEU A 63 -14.39 -10.10 -4.23
CA LEU A 63 -14.81 -10.79 -3.00
C LEU A 63 -14.49 -12.29 -3.05
N ARG A 64 -14.80 -12.96 -4.17
CA ARG A 64 -14.48 -14.39 -4.32
C ARG A 64 -12.98 -14.65 -4.35
N GLY A 65 -12.19 -13.75 -4.97
CA GLY A 65 -10.73 -13.84 -4.95
C GLY A 65 -10.17 -13.73 -3.53
N VAL A 66 -10.65 -12.77 -2.74
CA VAL A 66 -10.26 -12.59 -1.33
C VAL A 66 -10.70 -13.78 -0.47
N LEU A 67 -11.85 -14.37 -0.73
CA LEU A 67 -12.34 -15.53 0.04
C LEU A 67 -11.70 -16.86 -0.38
N ALA A 68 -11.15 -16.95 -1.59
CA ALA A 68 -10.50 -18.15 -2.10
C ALA A 68 -9.02 -18.25 -1.69
N PHE A 69 -8.42 -17.14 -1.26
CA PHE A 69 -7.06 -17.04 -0.70
C PHE A 69 -7.09 -17.02 0.82
#